data_AF-A0A251Z7P7-F1
#
_entry.id   AF-A0A251Z7P7-F1
#
_cell.length_a   1.000
_cell.length_b   1.000
_cell.length_c   1.000
_cell.angle_alpha   90.00
_cell.angle_beta   90.00
_cell.angle_gamma   90.00
#
_symmetry.space_group_name_H-M   'P 1'
#
loop_
_entity.id
_entity.type
_entity.pdbx_description
1 polymer ?
#
loop_
_entity_poly.entity_id
_entity_poly.type
_entity_poly.pdbx_seq_one_letter_code
_entity_poly.pdbx_strand_id
1 'polypeptide(L)'
;EAPQCLIELKGSHRFNQTTVLGEFVQQLRKGPIDLATRLQQLPETGNLGFYNLNLGWPIELTERLNLHRKQLLIAAEDKHCSDQHALNTLLELMLLAPRRKGRHGVDQLNERWLGLDRNNPLAWPVGTPVLINRNNNEKGLSNGDLGLIRSDERGRKVAVIASGDGAQRIPLELLVGVEPALAITVHKSQGSQAKQVIVVINETEGLDPRLLYTALTRAQDRADLLFSVP
;
A
#
# COMPACT_ATOMS: atom_id res chain seq x y z
N GLU A 1 -16.79 -21.00 30.79
CA GLU A 1 -17.93 -21.05 29.84
C GLU A 1 -17.40 -20.78 28.44
N ALA A 2 -17.64 -21.67 27.48
CA ALA A 2 -17.22 -21.48 26.10
C ALA A 2 -18.19 -20.52 25.39
N PRO A 3 -17.72 -19.62 24.50
CA PRO A 3 -18.60 -18.67 23.82
C PRO A 3 -19.66 -19.41 22.99
N GLN A 4 -20.94 -19.19 23.32
CA GLN A 4 -22.11 -19.89 22.75
C GLN A 4 -22.51 -19.45 21.34
N CYS A 5 -21.77 -18.55 20.68
CA CYS A 5 -22.09 -18.16 19.31
C CYS A 5 -20.83 -17.70 18.56
N LEU A 6 -20.36 -18.53 17.62
CA LEU A 6 -19.36 -18.13 16.63
C LEU A 6 -20.12 -17.78 15.35
N ILE A 7 -20.30 -16.48 15.08
CA ILE A 7 -20.91 -16.03 13.83
C ILE A 7 -19.78 -15.90 12.80
N GLU A 8 -19.69 -16.89 11.90
CA GLU A 8 -18.73 -16.88 10.81
C GLU A 8 -19.36 -16.23 9.56
N LEU A 9 -18.84 -15.06 9.17
CA LEU A 9 -19.24 -14.39 7.94
C LEU A 9 -18.64 -15.13 6.73
N LYS A 10 -19.48 -15.90 6.03
CA LYS A 10 -19.09 -16.74 4.88
C LYS A 10 -18.81 -15.96 3.59
N GLY A 11 -19.11 -14.65 3.54
CA GLY A 11 -18.98 -13.81 2.35
C GLY A 11 -18.38 -12.44 2.65
N SER A 12 -17.68 -11.88 1.66
CA SER A 12 -17.20 -10.49 1.69
C SER A 12 -17.87 -9.73 0.56
N HIS A 13 -18.65 -8.69 0.87
CA HIS A 13 -19.20 -7.78 -0.16
C HIS A 13 -18.11 -7.01 -0.93
N ARG A 14 -16.88 -6.97 -0.42
CA ARG A 14 -15.76 -6.25 -1.04
C ARG A 14 -15.20 -6.93 -2.29
N PHE A 15 -15.42 -8.22 -2.46
CA PHE A 15 -14.94 -8.96 -3.62
C PHE A 15 -16.10 -9.69 -4.25
N ASN A 16 -16.46 -9.28 -5.46
CA ASN A 16 -17.38 -10.05 -6.26
C ASN A 16 -16.70 -11.40 -6.58
N GLN A 17 -17.31 -12.51 -6.14
CA GLN A 17 -16.80 -13.86 -6.36
C GLN A 17 -16.68 -14.21 -7.85
N THR A 18 -17.24 -13.39 -8.75
CA THR A 18 -17.10 -13.55 -10.21
C THR A 18 -15.79 -13.02 -10.77
N THR A 19 -14.93 -12.40 -9.95
CA THR A 19 -13.63 -11.89 -10.38
C THR A 19 -12.50 -12.86 -10.07
N VAL A 20 -11.47 -12.89 -10.91
CA VAL A 20 -10.28 -13.73 -10.73
C VAL A 20 -9.61 -13.48 -9.37
N LEU A 21 -9.46 -12.20 -8.98
CA LEU A 21 -8.96 -11.82 -7.67
C LEU A 21 -9.86 -12.33 -6.53
N GLY A 22 -11.17 -12.19 -6.67
CA GLY A 22 -12.14 -12.64 -5.66
C GLY A 22 -12.08 -14.14 -5.44
N GLU A 23 -12.08 -14.93 -6.52
CA GLU A 23 -11.96 -16.39 -6.45
C GLU A 23 -10.64 -16.82 -5.79
N PHE A 24 -9.52 -16.24 -6.21
CA PHE A 24 -8.20 -16.56 -5.67
C PHE A 24 -8.10 -16.26 -4.17
N VAL A 25 -8.61 -15.11 -3.73
CA VAL A 25 -8.66 -14.72 -2.32
C VAL A 25 -9.54 -15.69 -1.49
N GLN A 26 -10.64 -16.20 -2.05
CA GLN A 26 -11.45 -17.21 -1.35
C GLN A 26 -10.72 -18.56 -1.24
N GLN A 27 -9.93 -18.93 -2.25
CA GLN A 27 -9.12 -20.16 -2.19
C GLN A 27 -8.05 -20.07 -1.09
N LEU A 28 -7.38 -18.92 -0.94
CA LEU A 28 -6.42 -18.68 0.15
C LEU A 28 -7.00 -18.89 1.55
N ARG A 29 -8.32 -18.70 1.74
CA ARG A 29 -9.00 -18.95 3.03
C ARG A 29 -9.18 -20.44 3.34
N LYS A 30 -9.24 -21.30 2.32
CA LYS A 30 -9.61 -22.72 2.48
C LYS A 30 -8.46 -23.61 2.97
N GLY A 31 -7.25 -23.08 3.05
CA GLY A 31 -6.07 -23.81 3.55
C GLY A 31 -4.82 -23.53 2.72
N PRO A 32 -3.76 -24.32 2.91
CA PRO A 32 -2.54 -24.22 2.12
C PRO A 32 -2.88 -24.42 0.63
N ILE A 33 -2.34 -23.55 -0.22
CA ILE A 33 -2.45 -23.67 -1.67
C ILE A 33 -1.07 -23.78 -2.28
N ASP A 34 -0.93 -24.61 -3.30
CA ASP A 34 0.24 -24.60 -4.17
C ASP A 34 0.19 -23.34 -5.04
N LEU A 35 0.84 -22.29 -4.55
CA LEU A 35 0.83 -20.97 -5.14
C LEU A 35 1.44 -20.96 -6.53
N ALA A 36 2.57 -21.65 -6.75
CA ALA A 36 3.22 -21.68 -8.04
C ALA A 36 2.28 -22.27 -9.12
N THR A 37 1.69 -23.42 -8.83
CA THR A 37 0.74 -24.07 -9.75
C THR A 37 -0.51 -23.23 -9.97
N ARG A 38 -1.06 -22.62 -8.92
CA ARG A 38 -2.26 -21.79 -9.03
C ARG A 38 -2.03 -20.52 -9.82
N LEU A 39 -0.87 -19.88 -9.66
CA LEU A 39 -0.52 -18.65 -10.37
C LEU A 39 -0.32 -18.91 -11.87
N GLN A 40 0.19 -20.08 -12.25
CA GLN A 40 0.28 -20.51 -13.66
C GLN A 40 -1.08 -20.79 -14.32
N GLN A 41 -2.10 -21.11 -13.52
CA GLN A 41 -3.46 -21.38 -14.00
C GLN A 41 -4.35 -20.14 -14.06
N LEU A 42 -3.84 -18.97 -13.65
CA LEU A 42 -4.60 -17.74 -13.70
C LEU A 42 -4.84 -17.33 -15.17
N PRO A 43 -6.06 -16.91 -15.51
CA PRO A 43 -6.32 -16.37 -16.85
C PRO A 43 -5.47 -15.11 -17.08
N GLU A 44 -4.87 -15.01 -18.28
CA GLU A 44 -4.06 -13.85 -18.68
C GLU A 44 -4.87 -12.53 -18.64
N THR A 45 -6.18 -12.63 -18.86
CA THR A 45 -7.10 -11.49 -18.80
C THR A 45 -7.90 -11.54 -17.49
N GLY A 46 -7.50 -10.71 -16.54
CA GLY A 46 -8.13 -10.65 -15.22
C GLY A 46 -7.69 -9.45 -14.40
N ASN A 47 -8.31 -9.29 -13.24
CA ASN A 47 -7.97 -8.26 -12.27
C ASN A 47 -6.93 -8.73 -11.22
N LEU A 48 -6.26 -9.85 -11.49
CA LEU A 48 -5.11 -10.35 -10.74
C LEU A 48 -3.97 -10.63 -11.73
N GLY A 49 -2.89 -9.87 -11.65
CA GLY A 49 -1.67 -10.08 -12.43
C GLY A 49 -0.61 -10.84 -11.62
N PHE A 50 0.23 -11.60 -12.31
CA PHE A 50 1.36 -12.33 -11.70
C PHE A 50 2.64 -12.12 -12.52
N TYR A 51 3.75 -11.88 -11.83
CA TYR A 51 5.03 -11.58 -12.45
C TYR A 51 6.19 -12.27 -11.73
N ASN A 52 7.11 -12.83 -12.50
CA ASN A 52 8.33 -13.42 -11.97
C ASN A 52 9.38 -12.33 -11.68
N LEU A 53 9.62 -12.07 -10.40
CA LEU A 53 10.55 -11.05 -9.94
C LEU A 53 12.02 -11.35 -10.28
N ASN A 54 12.37 -12.61 -10.61
CA ASN A 54 13.71 -12.95 -11.11
C ASN A 54 14.00 -12.36 -12.48
N LEU A 55 12.97 -12.11 -13.27
CA LEU A 55 13.07 -11.42 -14.56
C LEU A 55 13.17 -9.89 -14.41
N GLY A 56 13.16 -9.40 -13.17
CA GLY A 56 13.20 -8.00 -12.84
C GLY A 56 11.81 -7.40 -12.63
N TRP A 57 11.76 -6.07 -12.57
CA TRP A 57 10.51 -5.34 -12.45
C TRP A 57 9.80 -5.28 -13.81
N PRO A 58 8.53 -5.69 -13.90
CA PRO A 58 7.74 -5.54 -15.12
C PRO A 58 7.65 -4.07 -15.54
N ILE A 59 7.71 -3.82 -16.85
CA ILE A 59 7.72 -2.46 -17.38
C ILE A 59 6.38 -1.77 -17.12
N GLU A 60 5.26 -2.50 -17.27
CA GLU A 60 3.92 -1.98 -17.03
C GLU A 60 3.68 -1.57 -15.58
N LEU A 61 4.27 -2.28 -14.61
CA LEU A 61 4.15 -1.93 -13.19
C LEU A 61 5.06 -0.76 -12.82
N THR A 62 6.22 -0.69 -13.47
CA THR A 62 7.15 0.45 -13.38
C THR A 62 6.49 1.73 -13.89
N GLU A 63 5.89 1.68 -15.08
CA GLU A 63 5.17 2.81 -15.68
C GLU A 63 3.99 3.25 -14.82
N ARG A 64 3.23 2.30 -14.28
CA ARG A 64 2.10 2.59 -13.41
C ARG A 64 2.53 3.26 -12.09
N LEU A 65 3.60 2.80 -11.46
CA LEU A 65 4.16 3.45 -10.27
C LEU A 65 4.65 4.87 -10.58
N ASN A 66 5.31 5.06 -11.72
CA ASN A 66 5.74 6.39 -12.15
C ASN A 66 4.57 7.34 -12.43
N LEU A 67 3.52 6.84 -13.09
CA LEU A 67 2.30 7.59 -13.33
C LEU A 67 1.63 7.99 -12.01
N HIS A 68 1.49 7.05 -11.08
CA HIS A 68 0.92 7.32 -9.77
C HIS A 68 1.72 8.38 -9.01
N ARG A 69 3.05 8.29 -8.98
CA ARG A 69 3.93 9.31 -8.38
C ARG A 69 3.75 10.70 -9.02
N LYS A 70 3.58 10.75 -10.34
CA LYS A 70 3.29 12.00 -11.06
C LYS A 70 1.93 12.57 -10.66
N GLN A 71 0.91 11.72 -10.52
CA GLN A 71 -0.42 12.14 -10.06
C GLN A 71 -0.37 12.67 -8.62
N LEU A 72 0.40 12.04 -7.74
CA LEU A 72 0.62 12.52 -6.37
C LEU A 72 1.27 13.90 -6.34
N LEU A 73 2.29 14.12 -7.15
CA LEU A 73 2.92 15.43 -7.28
C LEU A 73 1.92 16.49 -7.73
N ILE A 74 1.16 16.22 -8.81
CA ILE A 74 0.15 17.15 -9.33
C ILE A 74 -0.91 17.46 -8.26
N ALA A 75 -1.47 16.45 -7.60
CA ALA A 75 -2.48 16.64 -6.56
C ALA A 75 -1.92 17.38 -5.34
N ALA A 76 -0.63 17.21 -5.04
CA ALA A 76 0.01 17.84 -3.91
C ALA A 76 0.38 19.31 -4.15
N GLU A 77 0.71 19.68 -5.40
CA GLU A 77 1.02 21.05 -5.82
C GLU A 77 -0.22 21.88 -6.17
N ASP A 78 -1.30 21.24 -6.61
CA ASP A 78 -2.54 21.94 -6.96
C ASP A 78 -3.19 22.54 -5.69
N LYS A 79 -3.24 23.88 -5.64
CA LYS A 79 -3.82 24.65 -4.53
C LYS A 79 -5.35 24.59 -4.51
N HIS A 80 -5.99 24.24 -5.62
CA HIS A 80 -7.44 24.09 -5.73
C HIS A 80 -7.89 22.66 -5.41
N CYS A 81 -6.97 21.70 -5.42
CA CYS A 81 -7.22 20.32 -5.00
C CYS A 81 -7.46 20.23 -3.48
N SER A 82 -8.58 19.62 -3.07
CA SER A 82 -8.88 19.39 -1.66
C SER A 82 -7.92 18.36 -1.03
N ASP A 83 -7.73 18.44 0.28
CA ASP A 83 -6.91 17.46 1.02
C ASP A 83 -7.43 16.03 0.87
N GLN A 84 -8.75 15.87 0.89
CA GLN A 84 -9.36 14.56 0.68
C GLN A 84 -9.09 14.04 -0.74
N HIS A 85 -9.10 14.90 -1.77
CA HIS A 85 -8.75 14.46 -3.12
C HIS A 85 -7.29 14.00 -3.18
N ALA A 86 -6.36 14.74 -2.60
CA ALA A 86 -4.96 14.35 -2.55
C ALA A 86 -4.74 12.99 -1.82
N LEU A 87 -5.45 12.77 -0.71
CA LEU A 87 -5.45 11.48 -0.01
C LEU A 87 -6.10 10.36 -0.81
N ASN A 88 -7.18 10.64 -1.56
CA ASN A 88 -7.78 9.66 -2.45
C ASN A 88 -6.81 9.30 -3.60
N THR A 89 -6.08 10.27 -4.15
CA THR A 89 -5.02 10.03 -5.13
C THR A 89 -3.94 9.13 -4.57
N LEU A 90 -3.56 9.27 -3.29
CA LEU A 90 -2.66 8.34 -2.59
C LEU A 90 -3.21 6.91 -2.54
N LEU A 91 -4.52 6.74 -2.43
CA LEU A 91 -5.17 5.42 -2.40
C LEU A 91 -5.54 4.87 -3.79
N GLU A 92 -5.09 5.50 -4.88
CA GLU A 92 -5.22 4.90 -6.22
C GLU A 92 -4.29 3.68 -6.39
N LEU A 93 -3.12 3.68 -5.75
CA LEU A 93 -2.17 2.57 -5.83
C LEU A 93 -1.42 2.40 -4.52
N MET A 94 -1.37 1.16 -4.02
CA MET A 94 -0.59 0.80 -2.85
C MET A 94 0.46 -0.25 -3.20
N LEU A 95 1.72 -0.02 -2.79
CA LEU A 95 2.80 -0.98 -2.92
C LEU A 95 3.07 -1.65 -1.57
N LEU A 96 2.95 -2.97 -1.53
CA LEU A 96 3.04 -3.76 -0.30
C LEU A 96 4.20 -4.75 -0.33
N ALA A 97 4.86 -4.89 0.81
CA ALA A 97 5.81 -5.96 1.06
C ALA A 97 5.56 -6.63 2.44
N PRO A 98 5.91 -7.91 2.62
CA PRO A 98 5.79 -8.61 3.90
C PRO A 98 6.59 -7.95 5.03
N ARG A 99 7.82 -7.53 4.71
CA ARG A 99 8.82 -7.08 5.69
C ARG A 99 9.35 -5.71 5.34
N ARG A 100 9.88 -5.05 6.37
CA ARG A 100 10.50 -3.73 6.24
C ARG A 100 11.89 -3.80 5.60
N LYS A 101 12.78 -4.63 6.16
CA LYS A 101 14.16 -4.80 5.71
C LYS A 101 14.32 -6.05 4.86
N GLY A 102 15.42 -6.13 4.13
CA GLY A 102 15.76 -7.27 3.27
C GLY A 102 15.52 -6.99 1.80
N ARG A 103 15.87 -7.98 0.96
CA ARG A 103 15.73 -7.89 -0.49
C ARG A 103 14.25 -7.69 -0.83
N HIS A 104 13.93 -6.63 -1.57
CA HIS A 104 12.55 -6.23 -1.90
C HIS A 104 11.66 -5.88 -0.69
N GLY A 105 12.26 -5.66 0.50
CA GLY A 105 11.55 -5.09 1.64
C GLY A 105 11.17 -3.63 1.39
N VAL A 106 10.22 -3.12 2.18
CA VAL A 106 9.74 -1.72 2.11
C VAL A 106 10.88 -0.71 2.01
N ASP A 107 11.98 -0.96 2.73
CA ASP A 107 13.08 -0.02 2.77
C ASP A 107 13.75 0.18 1.41
N GLN A 108 14.04 -0.93 0.73
CA GLN A 108 14.63 -0.91 -0.62
C GLN A 108 13.64 -0.40 -1.67
N LEU A 109 12.34 -0.69 -1.50
CA LEU A 109 11.31 -0.22 -2.42
C LEU A 109 11.18 1.31 -2.37
N ASN A 110 11.11 1.88 -1.16
CA ASN A 110 11.07 3.33 -0.98
C ASN A 110 12.37 3.99 -1.45
N GLU A 111 13.53 3.39 -1.19
CA GLU A 111 14.80 3.88 -1.71
C GLU A 111 14.85 3.88 -3.23
N ARG A 112 14.46 2.76 -3.88
CA ARG A 112 14.44 2.62 -5.34
C ARG A 112 13.62 3.70 -6.03
N TRP A 113 12.44 4.00 -5.49
CA TRP A 113 11.49 4.87 -6.17
C TRP A 113 11.54 6.31 -5.69
N LEU A 114 11.85 6.57 -4.42
CA LEU A 114 11.86 7.92 -3.87
C LEU A 114 13.27 8.49 -3.67
N GLY A 115 14.27 7.65 -3.37
CA GLY A 115 15.66 8.08 -3.19
C GLY A 115 15.87 9.12 -2.08
N LEU A 116 15.06 9.08 -1.02
CA LEU A 116 15.03 10.11 0.01
C LEU A 116 15.96 9.81 1.19
N ASP A 117 16.67 10.85 1.67
CA ASP A 117 17.34 10.78 2.97
C ASP A 117 16.30 10.79 4.09
N ARG A 118 16.19 9.65 4.77
CA ARG A 118 15.20 9.43 5.82
C ARG A 118 15.41 10.29 7.06
N ASN A 119 16.64 10.78 7.27
CA ASN A 119 16.98 11.59 8.42
C ASN A 119 16.64 13.08 8.21
N ASN A 120 16.26 13.46 6.99
CA ASN A 120 15.91 14.84 6.65
C ASN A 120 14.52 14.94 5.99
N PRO A 121 13.42 14.73 6.75
CA PRO A 121 12.06 14.88 6.22
C PRO A 121 11.77 16.23 5.57
N LEU A 122 12.38 17.31 6.08
CA LEU A 122 12.19 18.66 5.55
C LEU A 122 12.71 18.81 4.10
N ALA A 123 13.68 17.99 3.69
CA ALA A 123 14.17 17.95 2.32
C ALA A 123 13.24 17.18 1.36
N TRP A 124 12.33 16.33 1.85
CA TRP A 124 11.48 15.52 0.99
C TRP A 124 10.56 16.39 0.11
N PRO A 125 10.42 16.09 -1.19
CA PRO A 125 9.64 16.91 -2.10
C PRO A 125 8.13 16.82 -1.81
N VAL A 126 7.40 17.83 -2.27
CA VAL A 126 5.94 17.77 -2.37
C VAL A 126 5.53 16.55 -3.21
N GLY A 127 4.39 15.93 -2.90
CA GLY A 127 3.94 14.68 -3.51
C GLY A 127 4.58 13.42 -2.91
N THR A 128 5.43 13.54 -1.88
CA THR A 128 5.99 12.39 -1.17
C THR A 128 4.94 11.77 -0.25
N PRO A 129 4.60 10.48 -0.43
CA PRO A 129 3.79 9.75 0.55
C PRO A 129 4.53 9.56 1.86
N VAL A 130 3.82 9.72 2.98
CA VAL A 130 4.37 9.58 4.32
C VAL A 130 3.54 8.66 5.20
N LEU A 131 4.20 8.02 6.15
CA LEU A 131 3.63 7.16 7.18
C LEU A 131 4.06 7.68 8.55
N ILE A 132 3.11 7.77 9.48
CA ILE A 132 3.42 8.04 10.88
C ILE A 132 3.89 6.75 11.56
N ASN A 133 5.07 6.76 12.15
CA ASN A 133 5.69 5.57 12.76
C ASN A 133 5.50 5.45 14.27
N ARG A 134 4.95 6.48 14.92
CA ARG A 134 4.63 6.52 16.36
C ARG A 134 3.40 7.36 16.66
N ASN A 135 2.66 6.98 17.69
CA ASN A 135 1.51 7.74 18.15
C ASN A 135 1.94 9.13 18.64
N ASN A 136 1.14 10.14 18.37
CA ASN A 136 1.25 11.48 18.94
C ASN A 136 -0.14 11.98 19.32
N ASN A 137 -0.51 11.76 20.58
CA ASN A 137 -1.85 12.07 21.09
C ASN A 137 -2.17 13.58 21.04
N GLU A 138 -1.18 14.44 21.27
CA GLU A 138 -1.35 15.90 21.19
C GLU A 138 -1.79 16.36 19.79
N LYS A 139 -1.35 15.64 18.76
CA LYS A 139 -1.67 15.91 17.36
C LYS A 139 -2.71 14.95 16.79
N GLY A 140 -3.28 14.05 17.59
CA GLY A 140 -4.24 13.05 17.13
C GLY A 140 -3.67 12.03 16.13
N LEU A 141 -2.35 11.83 16.09
CA LEU A 141 -1.71 10.92 15.13
C LEU A 141 -1.55 9.51 15.70
N SER A 142 -1.81 8.52 14.88
CA SER A 142 -1.64 7.11 15.18
C SER A 142 -0.53 6.48 14.34
N ASN A 143 0.13 5.48 14.90
CA ASN A 143 1.14 4.70 14.21
C ASN A 143 0.50 3.87 13.08
N GLY A 144 0.80 4.21 11.84
CA GLY A 144 0.16 3.64 10.66
C GLY A 144 -0.60 4.66 9.83
N ASP A 145 -0.81 5.88 10.33
CA ASP A 145 -1.52 6.91 9.56
C ASP A 145 -0.73 7.27 8.30
N LEU A 146 -1.42 7.25 7.18
CA LEU A 146 -0.89 7.57 5.86
C LEU A 146 -1.17 9.04 5.53
N GLY A 147 -0.27 9.64 4.77
CA GLY A 147 -0.44 10.99 4.30
C GLY A 147 0.41 11.36 3.11
N LEU A 148 0.29 12.62 2.69
CA LEU A 148 0.99 13.17 1.55
C LEU A 148 1.59 14.53 1.92
N ILE A 149 2.86 14.75 1.57
CA ILE A 149 3.47 16.08 1.69
C ILE A 149 2.89 17.00 0.61
N ARG A 150 2.31 18.13 1.02
CA ARG A 150 1.77 19.19 0.17
C ARG A 150 2.42 20.54 0.50
N SER A 151 2.18 21.52 -0.36
CA SER A 151 2.44 22.93 -0.03
C SER A 151 1.19 23.60 0.52
N ASP A 152 1.35 24.41 1.58
CA ASP A 152 0.30 25.33 1.99
C ASP A 152 0.21 26.55 1.06
N GLU A 153 -0.73 27.45 1.34
CA GLU A 153 -0.97 28.67 0.55
C GLU A 153 0.27 29.57 0.44
N ARG A 154 1.16 29.50 1.45
CA ARG A 154 2.41 30.27 1.57
C ARG A 154 3.62 29.50 1.03
N GLY A 155 3.43 28.32 0.44
CA GLY A 155 4.49 27.48 -0.13
C GLY A 155 5.26 26.65 0.90
N ARG A 156 4.85 26.63 2.18
CA ARG A 156 5.50 25.82 3.22
C ARG A 156 5.04 24.37 3.13
N LYS A 157 5.92 23.42 3.43
CA LYS A 157 5.58 21.99 3.42
C LYS A 157 4.70 21.62 4.61
N VAL A 158 3.56 21.03 4.32
CA VAL A 158 2.64 20.43 5.29
C VAL A 158 2.44 18.96 4.94
N ALA A 159 2.30 18.10 5.93
CA ALA A 159 1.81 16.76 5.74
C ALA A 159 0.29 16.76 5.90
N VAL A 160 -0.42 16.28 4.89
CA VAL A 160 -1.84 16.00 4.96
C VAL A 160 -2.00 14.54 5.31
N ILE A 161 -2.49 14.28 6.53
CA ILE A 161 -2.64 12.93 7.08
C ILE A 161 -4.10 12.53 7.03
N ALA A 162 -4.37 11.30 6.60
CA ALA A 162 -5.69 10.69 6.70
C ALA A 162 -6.01 10.38 8.17
N SER A 163 -7.16 10.83 8.64
CA SER A 163 -7.67 10.56 9.98
C SER A 163 -9.12 10.07 9.90
N GLY A 164 -9.65 9.54 11.01
CA GLY A 164 -11.06 9.10 11.08
C GLY A 164 -12.06 10.23 10.79
N ASP A 165 -11.68 11.47 11.06
CA ASP A 165 -12.50 12.68 10.84
C ASP A 165 -12.22 13.37 9.49
N GLY A 166 -11.43 12.73 8.61
CA GLY A 166 -11.11 13.23 7.26
C GLY A 166 -9.63 13.46 7.06
N ALA A 167 -9.24 14.71 6.79
CA ALA A 167 -7.86 15.07 6.50
C ALA A 167 -7.35 16.11 7.50
N GLN A 168 -6.15 15.88 8.04
CA GLN A 168 -5.50 16.79 8.98
C GLN A 168 -4.20 17.34 8.39
N ARG A 169 -4.06 18.66 8.35
CA ARG A 169 -2.81 19.33 7.97
C ARG A 169 -1.91 19.52 9.19
N ILE A 170 -0.65 19.12 9.07
CA ILE A 170 0.37 19.35 10.08
C ILE A 170 1.62 19.93 9.39
N PRO A 171 2.17 21.06 9.85
CA PRO A 171 3.46 21.54 9.37
C PRO A 171 4.51 20.44 9.47
N LEU A 172 5.25 20.20 8.38
CA LEU A 172 6.16 19.06 8.29
C LEU A 172 7.26 19.11 9.37
N GLU A 173 7.67 20.31 9.77
CA GLU A 173 8.64 20.55 10.86
C GLU A 173 8.14 20.13 12.24
N LEU A 174 6.83 20.02 12.45
CA LEU A 174 6.23 19.60 13.71
C LEU A 174 6.00 18.09 13.77
N LEU A 175 6.24 17.37 12.66
CA LEU A 175 6.12 15.92 12.62
C LEU A 175 7.37 15.24 13.17
N VAL A 176 7.11 14.25 14.02
CA VAL A 176 8.12 13.57 14.79
C VAL A 176 7.88 12.07 14.57
N GLY A 177 8.78 11.39 13.85
CA GLY A 177 8.59 9.98 13.47
C GLY A 177 7.74 9.81 12.22
N VAL A 178 8.15 10.50 11.15
CA VAL A 178 7.56 10.39 9.81
C VAL A 178 8.51 9.59 8.93
N GLU A 179 7.97 8.76 8.05
CA GLU A 179 8.74 7.90 7.15
C GLU A 179 8.19 7.95 5.72
N PRO A 180 9.01 7.74 4.67
CA PRO A 180 8.52 7.61 3.31
C PRO A 180 7.61 6.37 3.18
N ALA A 181 6.53 6.50 2.41
CA ALA A 181 5.45 5.51 2.40
C ALA A 181 4.92 5.17 1.00
N LEU A 182 5.73 5.28 -0.05
CA LEU A 182 5.32 4.77 -1.36
C LEU A 182 5.09 3.26 -1.30
N ALA A 183 6.00 2.55 -0.62
CA ALA A 183 5.81 1.20 -0.16
C ALA A 183 5.56 1.17 1.35
N ILE A 184 4.69 0.26 1.80
CA ILE A 184 4.44 -0.01 3.22
C ILE A 184 4.36 -1.52 3.46
N THR A 185 4.44 -1.94 4.73
CA THR A 185 4.27 -3.36 5.05
C THR A 185 2.78 -3.72 4.99
N VAL A 186 2.48 -4.99 4.70
CA VAL A 186 1.09 -5.51 4.75
C VAL A 186 0.44 -5.25 6.12
N HIS A 187 1.21 -5.30 7.20
CA HIS A 187 0.73 -5.01 8.55
C HIS A 187 0.33 -3.54 8.71
N LYS A 188 1.05 -2.62 8.07
CA LYS A 188 0.77 -1.17 8.13
C LYS A 188 -0.33 -0.73 7.18
N SER A 189 -0.79 -1.59 6.27
CA SER A 189 -1.97 -1.34 5.43
C SER A 189 -3.29 -1.83 6.03
N GLN A 190 -3.28 -2.35 7.26
CA GLN A 190 -4.50 -2.74 7.96
C GLN A 190 -5.46 -1.55 8.06
N GLY A 191 -6.76 -1.81 7.82
CA GLY A 191 -7.79 -0.76 7.75
C GLY A 191 -7.82 0.05 6.46
N SER A 192 -6.71 0.15 5.72
CA SER A 192 -6.64 0.88 4.45
C SER A 192 -6.99 -0.01 3.25
N GLN A 193 -7.47 0.59 2.16
CA GLN A 193 -7.68 -0.07 0.87
C GLN A 193 -7.29 0.88 -0.26
N ALA A 194 -6.90 0.33 -1.40
CA ALA A 194 -6.54 1.10 -2.58
C ALA A 194 -7.21 0.53 -3.83
N LYS A 195 -7.39 1.36 -4.86
CA LYS A 195 -7.94 0.91 -6.15
C LYS A 195 -7.10 -0.22 -6.73
N GLN A 196 -5.79 -0.04 -6.71
CA GLN A 196 -4.84 -1.03 -7.18
C GLN A 196 -3.81 -1.35 -6.11
N VAL A 197 -3.40 -2.62 -6.04
CA VAL A 197 -2.37 -3.07 -5.09
C VAL A 197 -1.30 -3.86 -5.82
N ILE A 198 -0.05 -3.48 -5.62
CA ILE A 198 1.11 -4.26 -6.05
C ILE A 198 1.69 -4.92 -4.80
N VAL A 199 1.80 -6.24 -4.79
CA VAL A 199 2.42 -7.01 -3.70
C VAL A 199 3.74 -7.58 -4.19
N VAL A 200 4.83 -7.28 -3.49
CA VAL A 200 6.16 -7.80 -3.81
C VAL A 200 6.58 -8.78 -2.74
N ILE A 201 6.84 -10.02 -3.14
CA ILE A 201 7.24 -11.11 -2.24
C ILE A 201 8.46 -11.83 -2.81
N ASN A 202 9.39 -12.17 -1.92
CA ASN A 202 10.57 -12.95 -2.23
C ASN A 202 10.48 -14.33 -1.56
N GLU A 203 10.67 -15.42 -2.32
CA GLU A 203 10.46 -16.80 -1.85
C GLU A 203 11.28 -17.24 -0.64
N THR A 204 12.48 -16.69 -0.44
CA THR A 204 13.35 -17.08 0.69
C THR A 204 12.69 -16.89 2.05
N GLU A 205 11.56 -16.17 2.09
CA GLU A 205 10.86 -15.80 3.30
C GLU A 205 9.67 -16.71 3.66
N GLY A 206 9.29 -17.66 2.79
CA GLY A 206 8.11 -18.50 2.95
C GLY A 206 6.80 -17.70 2.78
N LEU A 207 5.92 -18.15 1.89
CA LEU A 207 4.68 -17.44 1.60
C LEU A 207 3.57 -17.83 2.58
N ASP A 208 3.27 -16.98 3.56
CA ASP A 208 2.12 -17.16 4.45
C ASP A 208 0.80 -16.84 3.68
N PRO A 209 -0.10 -17.83 3.47
CA PRO A 209 -1.37 -17.60 2.79
C PRO A 209 -2.24 -16.55 3.47
N ARG A 210 -2.17 -16.40 4.80
CA ARG A 210 -2.94 -15.40 5.55
C ARG A 210 -2.42 -13.99 5.29
N LEU A 211 -1.10 -13.84 5.21
CA LEU A 211 -0.47 -12.58 4.85
C LEU A 211 -0.82 -12.19 3.42
N LEU A 212 -0.72 -13.12 2.48
CA LEU A 212 -1.08 -12.88 1.08
C LEU A 212 -2.57 -12.54 0.93
N TYR A 213 -3.45 -13.27 1.62
CA TYR A 213 -4.87 -12.97 1.70
C TYR A 213 -5.09 -11.53 2.21
N THR A 214 -4.39 -11.13 3.27
CA THR A 214 -4.49 -9.78 3.83
C THR A 214 -4.03 -8.72 2.83
N ALA A 215 -2.91 -8.96 2.13
CA ALA A 215 -2.36 -8.06 1.14
C ALA A 215 -3.29 -7.90 -0.08
N LEU A 216 -3.75 -9.00 -0.67
CA LEU A 216 -4.62 -8.99 -1.85
C LEU A 216 -5.99 -8.39 -1.54
N THR A 217 -6.50 -8.58 -0.32
CA THR A 217 -7.78 -7.96 0.09
C THR A 217 -7.71 -6.44 0.30
N ARG A 218 -6.51 -5.84 0.22
CA ARG A 218 -6.36 -4.38 0.20
C ARG A 218 -6.80 -3.77 -1.13
N ALA A 219 -6.77 -4.53 -2.23
CA ALA A 219 -7.21 -4.06 -3.55
C ALA A 219 -8.73 -3.95 -3.61
N GLN A 220 -9.23 -2.88 -4.21
CA GLN A 220 -10.65 -2.76 -4.56
C GLN A 220 -10.91 -3.32 -5.96
N ASP A 221 -10.04 -2.98 -6.92
CA ASP A 221 -10.29 -3.25 -8.33
C ASP A 221 -9.29 -4.26 -8.89
N ARG A 222 -7.99 -4.04 -8.66
CA ARG A 222 -6.90 -4.86 -9.23
C ARG A 222 -5.78 -5.16 -8.22
N ALA A 223 -5.25 -6.36 -8.27
CA ALA A 223 -4.00 -6.70 -7.61
C ALA A 223 -2.96 -7.25 -8.60
N ASP A 224 -1.68 -6.96 -8.36
CA ASP A 224 -0.56 -7.49 -9.12
C ASP A 224 0.47 -8.08 -8.13
N LEU A 225 0.77 -9.37 -8.26
CA LEU A 225 1.71 -10.09 -7.40
C LEU A 225 3.06 -10.27 -8.13
N LEU A 226 4.11 -9.62 -7.64
CA LEU A 226 5.48 -9.90 -8.06
C LEU A 226 6.09 -10.89 -7.09
N PHE A 227 6.52 -12.03 -7.62
CA PHE A 227 7.00 -13.14 -6.85
C PHE A 227 8.29 -13.67 -7.45
N SER A 228 9.35 -13.83 -6.66
CA SER A 228 10.49 -14.63 -7.10
C SER A 228 10.27 -16.09 -6.72
N VAL A 229 10.48 -17.00 -7.66
CA VAL A 229 10.58 -18.47 -7.46
C VAL A 229 12.09 -18.83 -7.51
N PRO A 230 12.63 -19.90 -6.93
CA PRO A 230 14.03 -20.28 -7.06
C PRO A 230 14.36 -20.78 -8.46
#